data_AF-A0AA38CM53-F1
#
_entry.id   AF-A0AA38CM53-F1
#
_cell.length_a   1.000
_cell.length_b   1.000
_cell.length_c   1.000
_cell.angle_alpha   90.00
_cell.angle_beta   90.00
_cell.angle_gamma   90.00
#
_symmetry.space_group_name_H-M   'P 1'
#
loop_
_entity.id
_entity.type
_entity.pdbx_description
1 polymer ?
#
loop_
_entity_poly.entity_id
_entity_poly.type
_entity_poly.pdbx_seq_one_letter_code
_entity_poly.pdbx_strand_id
1 'polypeptide(L)'
;EFLKDRSKVQTLVELTNPIVRAVDKYAGELMSMRVDLECTNGRKTVGIYSHKKMSISVGVATSAFVRAVFEGSTQPGVWFPEEPEGIAVEARQKLLEWASEGTINFVMD
;
A
#
# COMPACT_ATOMS: atom_id res chain seq x y z
N GLU A 1 -6.09 -34.06 27.88
CA GLU A 1 -4.94 -33.38 28.53
C GLU A 1 -3.75 -33.20 27.57
N PHE A 2 -3.99 -32.89 26.29
CA PHE A 2 -2.93 -32.81 25.27
C PHE A 2 -2.19 -31.46 25.31
N LEU A 3 -2.91 -30.37 25.59
CA LEU A 3 -2.37 -29.00 25.66
C LEU A 3 -1.69 -28.66 27.00
N LYS A 4 -1.80 -29.51 28.01
CA LYS A 4 -1.12 -29.35 29.32
C LYS A 4 0.25 -30.03 29.35
N ASP A 5 0.54 -30.90 28.38
CA ASP A 5 1.80 -31.62 28.28
C ASP A 5 2.80 -30.81 27.45
N ARG A 6 3.75 -30.18 28.15
CA ARG A 6 4.73 -29.27 27.56
C ARG A 6 5.56 -29.94 26.45
N SER A 7 5.81 -31.25 26.55
CA SER A 7 6.57 -31.99 25.55
C SER A 7 5.83 -32.09 24.21
N LYS A 8 4.53 -32.44 24.25
CA LYS A 8 3.68 -32.60 23.07
C LYS A 8 3.39 -31.25 22.40
N VAL A 9 3.18 -30.21 23.21
CA VAL A 9 3.01 -28.84 22.70
C VAL A 9 4.30 -28.36 22.03
N GLN A 10 5.47 -28.64 22.59
CA GLN A 10 6.74 -28.22 22.01
C GLN A 10 7.03 -28.89 20.66
N THR A 11 6.82 -30.21 20.54
CA THR A 11 6.95 -30.92 19.25
C THR A 11 5.97 -30.40 18.20
N LEU A 12 4.73 -30.08 18.59
CA LEU A 12 3.74 -29.50 17.68
C LEU A 12 4.16 -28.10 17.21
N VAL A 13 4.71 -27.27 18.10
CA VAL A 13 5.22 -25.93 17.76
C VAL A 13 6.44 -26.03 16.84
N GLU A 14 7.37 -26.95 17.07
CA GLU A 14 8.53 -27.16 16.19
C GLU A 14 8.13 -27.54 14.75
N LEU A 15 7.07 -28.33 14.59
CA LEU A 15 6.54 -28.72 13.28
C LEU A 15 5.71 -27.61 12.61
N THR A 16 4.96 -26.82 13.38
CA THR A 16 4.02 -25.82 12.83
C THR A 16 4.62 -24.43 12.65
N ASN A 17 5.57 -24.02 13.48
CA ASN A 17 6.23 -22.71 13.43
C ASN A 17 6.91 -22.39 12.08
N PRO A 18 7.59 -23.33 11.38
CA PRO A 18 8.13 -23.07 10.05
C PRO A 18 7.05 -22.75 9.02
N ILE A 19 5.91 -23.44 9.09
CA ILE A 19 4.77 -23.24 8.20
C ILE A 19 4.13 -21.88 8.48
N VAL A 20 3.91 -21.54 9.76
CA VAL A 20 3.36 -20.24 10.17
C VAL A 20 4.27 -19.10 9.70
N ARG A 21 5.59 -19.21 9.91
CA ARG A 21 6.56 -18.19 9.44
C ARG A 21 6.63 -18.07 7.94
N ALA A 22 6.48 -19.19 7.22
CA ALA A 22 6.41 -19.16 5.76
C ALA A 22 5.15 -18.41 5.31
N VAL A 23 3.98 -18.71 5.90
CA VAL A 23 2.72 -18.03 5.57
C VAL A 23 2.75 -16.55 5.96
N ASP A 24 3.33 -16.19 7.11
CA ASP A 24 3.44 -14.81 7.59
C ASP A 24 4.21 -13.92 6.59
N LYS A 25 5.27 -14.47 5.97
CA LYS A 25 6.03 -13.79 4.91
C LYS A 25 5.18 -13.43 3.69
N TYR A 26 4.15 -14.22 3.37
CA TYR A 26 3.25 -13.97 2.24
C TYR A 26 2.00 -13.18 2.64
N ALA A 27 1.47 -13.43 3.84
CA ALA A 27 0.27 -12.77 4.36
C ALA A 27 0.47 -11.26 4.56
N GLY A 28 1.69 -10.83 4.90
CA GLY A 28 2.04 -9.40 5.00
C GLY A 28 2.33 -8.70 3.66
N GLU A 29 2.43 -9.43 2.55
CA GLU A 29 2.78 -8.85 1.24
C GLU A 29 1.56 -8.42 0.43
N LEU A 30 0.44 -9.15 0.50
CA LEU A 30 -0.78 -8.77 -0.21
C LEU A 30 -1.46 -7.59 0.50
N MET A 31 -1.71 -6.51 -0.22
CA MET A 31 -2.42 -5.36 0.33
C MET A 31 -3.48 -4.84 -0.62
N SER A 32 -4.57 -4.34 -0.05
CA SER A 32 -5.62 -3.62 -0.77
C SER A 32 -6.09 -2.45 0.06
N MET A 33 -6.22 -1.29 -0.57
CA MET A 33 -6.73 -0.06 0.00
C MET A 33 -7.96 0.36 -0.81
N ARG A 34 -9.01 0.77 -0.09
CA ARG A 34 -10.20 1.40 -0.67
C ARG A 34 -10.38 2.75 0.01
N VAL A 35 -10.56 3.79 -0.77
CA VAL A 35 -10.78 5.16 -0.29
C VAL A 35 -12.13 5.60 -0.81
N ASP A 36 -13.10 5.72 0.09
CA ASP A 36 -14.42 6.26 -0.21
C ASP A 36 -14.43 7.76 0.17
N LEU A 37 -14.75 8.64 -0.79
CA LEU A 37 -14.86 10.07 -0.55
C LEU A 37 -16.31 10.51 -0.79
N GLU A 38 -16.91 11.13 0.23
CA GLU A 38 -18.22 11.77 0.16
C GLU A 38 -18.05 13.27 0.47
N CYS A 39 -18.37 14.11 -0.51
CA CYS A 39 -18.28 15.55 -0.40
C CYS A 39 -19.58 16.14 0.16
N THR A 40 -19.50 17.31 0.79
CA THR A 40 -20.65 18.04 1.34
C THR A 40 -21.69 18.43 0.29
N ASN A 41 -21.31 18.48 -0.99
CA ASN A 41 -22.21 18.71 -2.12
C ASN A 41 -22.89 17.42 -2.64
N GLY A 42 -22.75 16.31 -1.93
CA GLY A 42 -23.36 15.01 -2.28
C GLY A 42 -22.60 14.20 -3.33
N ARG A 43 -21.46 14.68 -3.84
CA ARG A 43 -20.61 13.89 -4.74
C ARG A 43 -19.95 12.75 -3.99
N LYS A 44 -19.96 11.54 -4.57
CA LYS A 44 -19.30 10.35 -4.06
C LYS A 44 -18.32 9.83 -5.10
N THR A 45 -17.15 9.39 -4.68
CA THR A 45 -16.12 8.78 -5.52
C THR A 45 -15.41 7.69 -4.72
N VAL A 46 -14.92 6.67 -5.42
CA VAL A 46 -14.24 5.52 -4.81
C VAL A 46 -12.92 5.27 -5.53
N GLY A 47 -11.86 5.20 -4.75
CA GLY A 47 -10.55 4.73 -5.19
C GLY A 47 -10.28 3.31 -4.68
N ILE A 48 -9.73 2.44 -5.53
CA ILE A 48 -9.23 1.12 -5.14
C ILE A 48 -7.79 0.99 -5.60
N TYR A 49 -6.92 0.52 -4.70
CA TYR A 49 -5.53 0.20 -4.97
C TYR A 49 -5.19 -1.16 -4.36
N SER A 50 -4.76 -2.11 -5.19
CA SER A 50 -4.40 -3.45 -4.73
C SER A 50 -3.05 -3.87 -5.30
N HIS A 51 -2.17 -4.41 -4.46
CA HIS A 51 -0.83 -4.85 -4.85
C HIS A 51 -0.46 -6.18 -4.18
N LYS A 52 0.25 -7.06 -4.89
CA LYS A 52 0.66 -8.38 -4.35
C LYS A 52 1.76 -8.31 -3.31
N LYS A 53 2.51 -7.21 -3.29
CA LYS A 53 3.72 -7.01 -2.47
C LYS A 53 3.77 -5.59 -1.88
N MET A 54 3.48 -5.45 -0.59
CA MET A 54 3.45 -4.16 0.11
C MET A 54 4.80 -3.43 0.06
N SER A 55 5.91 -4.15 0.16
CA SER A 55 7.25 -3.55 0.06
C SER A 55 7.50 -2.88 -1.30
N ILE A 56 7.01 -3.48 -2.37
CA ILE A 56 7.15 -2.95 -3.73
C ILE A 56 6.20 -1.78 -3.94
N SER A 57 4.94 -1.84 -3.51
CA SER A 57 4.00 -0.72 -3.69
C SER A 57 4.48 0.56 -3.03
N VAL A 58 5.08 0.48 -1.83
CA VAL A 58 5.67 1.64 -1.16
C VAL A 58 6.85 2.21 -1.96
N GLY A 59 7.71 1.33 -2.49
CA GLY A 59 8.83 1.74 -3.34
C GLY A 59 8.37 2.43 -4.63
N VAL A 60 7.37 1.85 -5.30
CA VAL A 60 6.77 2.40 -6.53
C VAL A 60 6.14 3.77 -6.25
N ALA A 61 5.33 3.90 -5.19
CA ALA A 61 4.72 5.18 -4.81
C ALA A 61 5.79 6.26 -4.50
N THR A 62 6.87 5.88 -3.81
CA THR A 62 8.00 6.79 -3.53
C THR A 62 8.69 7.21 -4.83
N SER A 63 8.91 6.28 -5.75
CA SER A 63 9.53 6.57 -7.05
C SER A 63 8.66 7.47 -7.93
N ALA A 64 7.34 7.31 -7.89
CA ALA A 64 6.39 8.16 -8.58
C ALA A 64 6.47 9.61 -8.08
N PHE A 65 6.60 9.81 -6.77
CA PHE A 65 6.79 11.14 -6.20
C PHE A 65 8.14 11.76 -6.63
N VAL A 66 9.24 11.00 -6.57
CA VAL A 66 10.56 11.46 -7.05
C VAL A 66 10.50 11.86 -8.53
N ARG A 67 9.75 11.10 -9.34
CA ARG A 67 9.53 11.44 -10.74
C ARG A 67 8.78 12.76 -10.90
N ALA A 68 7.74 13.01 -10.12
CA ALA A 68 7.02 14.28 -10.14
C ALA A 68 7.92 15.47 -9.77
N VAL A 69 8.84 15.28 -8.81
CA VAL A 69 9.86 16.28 -8.45
C VAL A 69 10.78 16.56 -9.64
N PHE A 70 11.26 15.53 -10.35
CA PHE A 70 12.11 15.73 -11.54
C PHE A 70 11.37 16.35 -12.72
N GLU A 71 10.08 16.09 -12.89
CA GLU A 71 9.24 16.73 -13.90
C GLU A 71 8.84 18.17 -13.51
N GLY A 72 9.31 18.69 -12.37
CA GLY A 72 9.10 20.07 -11.93
C GLY A 72 7.70 20.35 -11.38
N SER A 73 6.98 19.31 -10.94
CA SER A 73 5.61 19.42 -10.42
C SER A 73 5.56 19.77 -8.92
N THR A 74 6.70 20.05 -8.29
CA THR A 74 6.87 20.25 -6.85
C THR A 74 7.68 21.50 -6.57
N GLN A 75 7.26 22.31 -5.60
CA GLN A 75 7.99 23.50 -5.17
C GLN A 75 9.15 23.14 -4.21
N PRO A 76 10.21 23.96 -4.13
CA PRO A 76 11.25 23.79 -3.11
C PRO A 76 10.64 23.84 -1.70
N GLY A 77 11.01 22.90 -0.84
CA GLY A 77 10.55 22.85 0.56
C GLY A 77 10.33 21.42 1.06
N VAL A 78 9.64 21.32 2.20
CA VAL A 78 9.19 20.04 2.78
C VAL A 78 7.68 20.02 2.63
N TRP A 79 7.19 19.10 1.82
CA TRP A 79 5.79 19.04 1.43
C TRP A 79 5.30 17.60 1.45
N PHE A 80 4.03 17.43 1.78
CA PHE A 80 3.30 16.21 1.53
C PHE A 80 2.74 16.20 0.09
N PRO A 81 2.58 15.02 -0.54
CA PRO A 81 2.09 14.93 -1.91
C PRO A 81 0.68 15.49 -2.13
N GLU A 82 -0.15 15.54 -1.09
CA GLU A 82 -1.51 16.11 -1.11
C GLU A 82 -1.55 17.63 -0.96
N GLU A 83 -0.43 18.26 -0.59
CA GLU A 83 -0.34 19.72 -0.51
C GLU A 83 -0.17 20.32 -1.91
N PRO A 84 -0.83 21.45 -2.22
CA PRO A 84 -0.72 22.09 -3.55
C PRO A 84 0.73 22.44 -3.94
N GLU A 85 1.56 22.81 -2.97
CA GLU A 85 2.97 23.13 -3.14
C GLU A 85 3.83 21.86 -3.34
N GLY A 86 3.38 20.73 -2.79
CA GLY A 86 4.01 19.42 -2.97
C GLY A 86 3.75 18.84 -4.35
N ILE A 87 2.48 18.71 -4.73
CA ILE A 87 2.08 18.29 -6.07
C ILE A 87 0.87 19.13 -6.50
N ALA A 88 1.07 19.87 -7.59
CA ALA A 88 0.01 20.63 -8.25
C ALA A 88 -1.21 19.72 -8.53
N VAL A 89 -2.43 20.23 -8.31
CA VAL A 89 -3.67 19.43 -8.38
C VAL A 89 -3.80 18.73 -9.73
N GLU A 90 -3.39 19.40 -10.80
CA GLU A 90 -3.43 18.93 -12.18
C GLU A 90 -2.47 17.75 -12.43
N ALA A 91 -1.40 17.63 -11.64
CA ALA A 91 -0.40 16.57 -11.76
C ALA A 91 -0.72 15.34 -10.90
N ARG A 92 -1.68 15.42 -9.97
CA ARG A 92 -1.99 14.34 -9.02
C ARG A 92 -2.52 13.09 -9.69
N GLN A 93 -3.32 13.21 -10.74
CA GLN A 93 -3.80 12.05 -11.48
C GLN A 93 -2.63 11.27 -12.09
N LYS A 94 -1.70 11.98 -12.74
CA LYS A 94 -0.50 11.38 -13.35
C LYS A 94 0.42 10.75 -12.30
N LEU A 95 0.57 11.37 -11.13
CA LEU A 95 1.29 10.80 -9.99
C LEU A 95 0.69 9.45 -9.57
N LEU A 96 -0.64 9.38 -9.42
CA LEU A 96 -1.34 8.15 -9.02
C LEU A 96 -1.25 7.07 -10.09
N GLU A 97 -1.30 7.44 -11.38
CA GLU A 97 -1.07 6.52 -12.49
C GLU A 97 0.32 5.88 -12.41
N TRP A 98 1.38 6.65 -12.14
CA TRP A 98 2.72 6.08 -11.92
C TRP A 98 2.80 5.23 -10.65
N ALA A 99 2.18 5.68 -9.56
CA ALA A 99 2.14 4.93 -8.31
C ALA A 99 1.37 3.60 -8.42
N SER A 100 0.53 3.46 -9.46
CA SER A 100 -0.23 2.25 -9.76
C SER A 100 0.57 1.17 -10.50
N GLU A 101 1.83 1.41 -10.85
CA GLU A 101 2.66 0.42 -11.53
C GLU A 101 2.76 -0.89 -10.71
N GLY A 102 2.51 -2.02 -11.36
CA GLY A 102 2.54 -3.34 -10.72
C GLY A 102 1.29 -3.70 -9.90
N THR A 103 0.31 -2.80 -9.81
CA THR A 103 -0.97 -3.11 -9.15
C THR A 103 -1.72 -4.25 -9.85
N ILE A 104 -2.46 -5.03 -9.04
CA ILE A 104 -3.41 -6.02 -9.55
C ILE A 104 -4.78 -5.42 -9.82
N ASN A 105 -5.09 -4.30 -9.15
CA ASN A 105 -6.30 -3.55 -9.35
C ASN A 105 -6.05 -2.09 -8.99
N PHE A 106 -6.39 -1.18 -9.90
CA PHE A 106 -6.33 0.25 -9.67
C PHE A 106 -7.56 0.89 -10.33
N VAL A 107 -8.40 1.53 -9.52
CA VAL A 107 -9.65 2.16 -9.93
C VAL A 107 -9.73 3.54 -9.30
N MET A 108 -10.15 4.53 -10.07
CA MET A 108 -10.38 5.92 -9.65
C MET A 108 -11.66 6.40 -10.35
N ASP A 109 -12.81 6.18 -9.71
CA ASP A 109 -14.17 6.49 -10.25
C ASP A 109 -14.89 7.56 -9.44
#